data_AF-A0A931JXY4-F1
#
_entry.id   AF-A0A931JXY4-F1
#
_cell.length_a   1.000
_cell.length_b   1.000
_cell.length_c   1.000
_cell.angle_alpha   90.00
_cell.angle_beta   90.00
_cell.angle_gamma   90.00
#
_symmetry.space_group_name_H-M   'P 1'
#
loop_
_entity.id
_entity.type
_entity.pdbx_description
1 polymer ?
#
loop_
_entity_poly.entity_id
_entity_poly.type
_entity_poly.pdbx_seq_one_letter_code
_entity_poly.pdbx_strand_id
1 'polypeptide(L)' 'MKSDYWNVTDEQVIEKTGKPLGHWMKVLQKFKAETKKSTEAVAHLQGEHEVPRYWARTLTTRYLKDHGAE' A
#
# COMPACT_ATOMS: atom_id res chain seq x y z
N MET A 1 -9.35 -9.78 -20.11
CA MET A 1 -8.28 -9.81 -19.10
C MET A 1 -8.33 -8.50 -18.33
N LYS A 2 -8.62 -8.52 -17.03
CA LYS A 2 -8.56 -7.30 -16.21
C LYS A 2 -7.11 -7.14 -15.77
N SER A 3 -6.42 -6.11 -16.26
CA SER A 3 -5.13 -5.75 -15.71
C SER A 3 -5.33 -5.47 -14.22
N ASP A 4 -4.72 -6.29 -13.38
CA ASP A 4 -4.69 -6.09 -11.94
C ASP A 4 -4.00 -4.75 -11.67
N TYR A 5 -4.79 -3.71 -11.38
CA TYR A 5 -4.29 -2.34 -11.15
C TYR A 5 -3.37 -2.23 -9.92
N TRP A 6 -3.24 -3.30 -9.13
CA TRP A 6 -2.34 -3.43 -7.99
C TRP A 6 -0.97 -4.03 -8.34
N ASN A 7 -0.80 -4.54 -9.57
CA ASN A 7 0.46 -5.08 -10.07
C ASN A 7 1.39 -3.95 -10.55
N VAL A 8 1.85 -3.15 -9.58
CA VAL A 8 2.78 -2.04 -9.78
C VAL A 8 4.22 -2.49 -9.51
N THR A 9 5.18 -1.94 -10.24
CA THR A 9 6.61 -2.21 -10.02
C THR A 9 7.19 -1.28 -8.96
N ASP A 10 8.36 -1.65 -8.41
CA ASP A 10 9.10 -0.79 -7.49
C ASP A 10 9.41 0.57 -8.11
N GLU A 11 9.77 0.61 -9.39
CA GLU A 11 10.08 1.84 -10.12
C GLU A 11 8.90 2.83 -10.10
N GLN A 12 7.70 2.37 -10.48
CA GLN A 12 6.51 3.22 -10.50
C GLN A 12 6.14 3.74 -9.10
N VAL A 13 6.35 2.90 -8.07
CA VAL A 13 6.07 3.26 -6.69
C VAL A 13 7.10 4.27 -6.19
N ILE A 14 8.39 4.08 -6.49
CA ILE A 14 9.46 5.02 -6.15
C ILE A 14 9.21 6.37 -6.80
N GLU A 15 8.85 6.42 -8.09
CA GLU A 15 8.57 7.67 -8.80
C GLU A 15 7.45 8.49 -8.16
N LYS A 16 6.49 7.83 -7.50
CA LYS A 16 5.28 8.47 -6.97
C LYS A 16 5.27 8.64 -5.46
N THR A 17 6.07 7.88 -4.74
CA THR A 17 6.06 7.82 -3.26
C THR A 17 7.46 8.01 -2.66
N GLY A 18 8.51 7.99 -3.48
CA GLY A 18 9.90 8.15 -3.06
C GLY A 18 10.50 6.91 -2.37
N LYS A 19 9.75 5.83 -2.19
CA LYS A 19 10.20 4.60 -1.53
C LYS A 19 9.78 3.34 -2.30
N PRO A 20 10.55 2.24 -2.22
CA PRO A 20 10.20 0.97 -2.85
C PRO A 20 9.00 0.28 -2.19
N LEU A 21 8.38 -0.66 -2.90
CA LEU A 21 7.30 -1.51 -2.40
C LEU A 21 7.65 -2.19 -1.08
N GLY A 22 8.86 -2.77 -1.00
CA GLY A 22 9.33 -3.45 0.21
C GLY A 22 9.38 -2.55 1.44
N HIS A 23 9.58 -1.23 1.26
CA HIS A 23 9.49 -0.27 2.35
C HIS A 23 8.03 -0.13 2.82
N TRP A 24 7.10 0.06 1.89
CA TRP A 24 5.68 0.23 2.20
C TRP A 24 5.03 -1.01 2.79
N MET A 25 5.40 -2.21 2.34
CA MET A 25 4.93 -3.45 2.94
C MET A 25 5.35 -3.54 4.41
N LYS A 26 6.60 -3.14 4.74
CA LYS A 26 7.07 -3.07 6.14
C LYS A 26 6.34 -2.02 6.97
N VAL A 27 6.01 -0.86 6.38
CA VAL A 27 5.22 0.19 7.05
C VAL A 27 3.83 -0.34 7.38
N LEU A 28 3.14 -0.94 6.41
CA LEU A 28 1.81 -1.53 6.59
C LEU A 28 1.82 -2.69 7.58
N GLN A 29 2.86 -3.53 7.56
CA GLN A 29 3.06 -4.60 8.54
C GLN A 29 3.28 -4.05 9.95
N LYS A 30 4.13 -3.03 10.12
CA LYS A 30 4.35 -2.37 11.41
C LYS A 30 3.07 -1.72 11.93
N PHE A 31 2.25 -1.19 11.03
CA PHE A 31 0.93 -0.64 11.34
C PHE A 31 -0.13 -1.72 11.64
N LYS A 32 0.16 -3.00 11.36
CA LYS A 32 -0.78 -4.13 11.43
C LYS A 32 -2.00 -3.89 10.56
N ALA A 33 -1.77 -3.52 9.30
CA ALA A 33 -2.83 -3.20 8.36
C ALA A 33 -3.79 -4.39 8.14
N GLU A 34 -3.35 -5.64 8.32
CA GLU A 34 -4.20 -6.83 8.22
C GLU A 34 -5.28 -6.92 9.31
N THR A 35 -5.06 -6.28 10.46
CA THR A 35 -6.04 -6.28 11.57
C THR A 35 -6.91 -5.02 11.59
N LYS A 36 -6.83 -4.17 10.57
CA LYS A 36 -7.44 -2.84 10.53
C LYS A 36 -8.29 -2.67 9.28
N LYS A 37 -9.18 -1.67 9.27
CA LYS A 37 -9.93 -1.35 8.05
C LYS A 37 -8.97 -0.81 7.00
N SER A 38 -9.16 -1.17 5.73
CA SER A 38 -8.32 -0.65 4.63
C SER A 38 -8.29 0.88 4.57
N THR A 39 -9.36 1.56 5.00
CA THR A 39 -9.41 3.03 5.08
C THR A 39 -8.44 3.61 6.11
N GLU A 40 -8.18 2.90 7.21
CA GLU A 40 -7.22 3.31 8.23
C GLU A 40 -5.79 3.19 7.71
N ALA A 41 -5.47 2.08 7.04
CA ALA A 41 -4.17 1.87 6.41
C ALA A 41 -3.89 2.93 5.32
N VAL A 42 -4.90 3.27 4.52
CA VAL A 42 -4.81 4.35 3.53
C VAL A 42 -4.59 5.70 4.21
N ALA A 43 -5.33 6.01 5.28
CA ALA A 43 -5.17 7.26 6.02
C ALA A 43 -3.79 7.38 6.67
N HIS A 44 -3.25 6.29 7.22
CA HIS A 44 -1.89 6.24 7.77
C HIS A 44 -0.83 6.58 6.71
N LEU A 45 -0.93 5.98 5.52
CA LEU A 45 -0.02 6.28 4.41
C LEU A 45 -0.16 7.73 3.90
N GLN A 46 -1.38 8.26 3.85
CA GLN A 46 -1.60 9.64 3.40
C GLN A 46 -1.14 10.67 4.44
N GLY A 47 -1.39 10.42 5.72
CA GLY A 47 -1.13 11.36 6.81
C GLY A 47 0.32 11.39 7.26
N GLU A 48 0.88 10.22 7.59
CA GLU A 48 2.22 10.13 8.18
C GLU A 48 3.33 10.03 7.11
N HIS A 49 2.97 9.62 5.90
CA HIS A 49 3.94 9.35 4.83
C HIS A 49 3.68 10.13 3.54
N GLU A 50 2.67 11.01 3.54
CA GLU A 50 2.28 11.87 2.40
C GLU A 50 2.07 11.10 1.09
N VAL A 51 1.77 9.80 1.17
CA VAL A 51 1.58 8.94 0.00
C VAL A 51 0.31 9.38 -0.72
N PRO A 52 0.34 9.60 -2.05
CA PRO A 52 -0.85 9.98 -2.78
C PRO A 52 -1.96 8.93 -2.65
N ARG A 53 -3.22 9.37 -2.53
CA ARG A 53 -4.38 8.51 -2.24
C ARG A 53 -4.47 7.27 -3.14
N TYR A 54 -4.22 7.42 -4.43
CA TYR A 54 -4.23 6.29 -5.37
C TYR A 54 -3.22 5.22 -4.98
N TRP A 55 -1.97 5.63 -4.73
CA TRP A 55 -0.88 4.73 -4.32
C TRP A 55 -1.11 4.13 -2.94
N ALA A 56 -1.63 4.91 -2.00
CA ALA A 56 -1.98 4.40 -0.67
C ALA A 56 -3.00 3.25 -0.77
N ARG A 57 -4.01 3.38 -1.63
CA ARG A 57 -4.98 2.29 -1.90
C ARG A 57 -4.34 1.10 -2.58
N THR A 58 -3.52 1.32 -3.62
CA THR A 58 -2.80 0.25 -4.32
C THR A 58 -1.91 -0.56 -3.38
N LEU A 59 -1.11 0.12 -2.55
CA LEU A 59 -0.23 -0.50 -1.57
C LEU A 59 -1.01 -1.28 -0.51
N THR A 60 -2.09 -0.69 0.01
CA THR A 60 -2.96 -1.36 0.99
C THR A 60 -3.61 -2.61 0.39
N THR A 61 -4.22 -2.52 -0.80
CA THR A 61 -4.85 -3.67 -1.46
C THR A 61 -3.84 -4.79 -1.72
N ARG A 62 -2.64 -4.44 -2.21
CA ARG A 62 -1.57 -5.42 -2.45
C ARG A 62 -1.14 -6.10 -1.16
N TYR A 63 -0.95 -5.34 -0.09
CA TYR A 63 -0.57 -5.87 1.21
C TYR A 63 -1.61 -6.86 1.76
N LEU A 64 -2.90 -6.48 1.73
CA LEU A 64 -3.99 -7.33 2.24
C LEU A 64 -4.17 -8.62 1.42
N LYS A 65 -3.97 -8.53 0.09
CA LYS A 65 -3.95 -9.69 -0.82
C LYS A 65 -2.83 -10.68 -0.48
N ASP A 66 -1.67 -10.19 -0.10
CA ASP A 66 -0.49 -11.00 0.23
C ASP A 66 -0.59 -11.60 1.65
N HIS A 67 -1.18 -10.87 2.60
CA HIS A 67 -1.25 -11.23 4.02
C HIS A 67 -2.62 -11.77 4.50
N GLY A 68 -3.56 -12.03 3.59
CA GLY A 68 -4.76 -12.83 3.88
C GLY A 68 -5.85 -12.13 4.70
N ALA A 69 -5.99 -10.81 4.58
CA ALA A 69 -7.17 -10.12 5.11
C ALA A 69 -8.32 -10.21 4.08
N GLU A 70 -9.09 -11.29 4.16
CA GLU A 70 -10.35 -11.48 3.40
C GLU A 70 -11.54 -10.76 4.08
#